data_AF-A0A354GU20-F1
#
_entry.id   AF-A0A354GU20-F1
#
_cell.length_a   1.000
_cell.length_b   1.000
_cell.length_c   1.000
_cell.angle_alpha   90.00
_cell.angle_beta   90.00
_cell.angle_gamma   90.00
#
_symmetry.space_group_name_H-M   'P 1'
#
loop_
_entity.id
_entity.type
_entity.pdbx_description
1 polymer ?
#
loop_
_entity_poly.entity_id
_entity_poly.type
_entity_poly.pdbx_seq_one_letter_code
_entity_poly.pdbx_strand_id
1 'polypeptide(L)' 'QLADRGFDDLDAPIRRLNGAHTPTPYSPALEAAVVPNPERIAQAIRDLVAE' A
#
# COMPACT_ATOMS: atom_id res chain seq x y z
N GLN A 1 -19.34 -3.27 -1.25
CA GLN A 1 -17.91 -2.91 -1.42
C GLN A 1 -17.23 -4.04 -2.20
N LEU A 2 -15.94 -3.93 -2.57
CA LEU A 2 -15.24 -5.03 -3.26
C LEU A 2 -15.14 -6.28 -2.36
N ALA A 3 -14.80 -6.08 -1.09
CA ALA A 3 -14.74 -7.15 -0.10
C ALA A 3 -16.07 -7.91 0.02
N ASP A 4 -17.22 -7.22 0.07
CA ASP A 4 -18.53 -7.89 0.17
C ASP A 4 -18.90 -8.67 -1.11
N ARG A 5 -18.43 -8.23 -2.27
CA ARG A 5 -18.84 -8.77 -3.58
C ARG A 5 -17.95 -9.90 -4.08
N GLY A 6 -16.68 -9.89 -3.70
CA GLY A 6 -15.69 -10.90 -4.10
C GLY A 6 -15.12 -11.66 -2.91
N PHE A 7 -15.87 -11.78 -1.82
CA PHE A 7 -15.37 -12.43 -0.59
C PHE A 7 -14.81 -13.83 -0.88
N ASP A 8 -15.53 -14.61 -1.69
CA ASP A 8 -15.13 -15.98 -2.05
C ASP A 8 -14.03 -16.02 -3.14
N ASP A 9 -13.82 -14.92 -3.87
CA ASP A 9 -12.84 -14.83 -4.96
C ASP A 9 -11.48 -14.25 -4.51
N LEU A 10 -11.41 -13.69 -3.29
CA LEU A 10 -10.20 -13.06 -2.76
C LEU A 10 -9.30 -14.10 -2.10
N ASP A 11 -8.23 -14.49 -2.80
CA ASP A 11 -7.21 -15.41 -2.27
C ASP A 11 -6.37 -14.82 -1.13
N ALA A 12 -6.38 -13.48 -0.98
CA ALA A 12 -5.59 -12.75 0.00
C ALA A 12 -6.30 -11.46 0.45
N PRO A 13 -6.00 -10.93 1.65
CA PRO A 13 -6.64 -9.71 2.16
C PRO A 13 -6.30 -8.48 1.29
N ILE A 14 -7.30 -7.63 1.03
CA ILE A 14 -7.09 -6.37 0.32
C ILE A 14 -6.18 -5.44 1.16
N ARG A 15 -5.00 -5.12 0.64
CA ARG A 15 -4.06 -4.17 1.27
C ARG A 15 -4.22 -2.76 0.69
N ARG A 16 -4.06 -1.75 1.55
CA ARG A 16 -4.05 -0.33 1.15
C ARG A 16 -2.66 0.23 1.43
N LEU A 17 -2.06 0.84 0.43
CA LEU A 17 -0.77 1.52 0.54
C LEU A 17 -1.03 3.02 0.40
N ASN A 18 -0.95 3.72 1.52
CA ASN A 18 -1.14 5.17 1.60
C ASN A 18 0.16 5.86 2.00
N GLY A 19 0.19 7.17 1.84
CA GLY A 19 1.28 7.95 2.39
C GLY A 19 1.30 7.89 3.92
N ALA A 20 2.45 8.23 4.52
CA ALA A 20 2.57 8.31 5.96
C ALA A 20 1.49 9.23 6.56
N HIS A 21 1.04 8.93 7.78
CA HIS A 21 -0.02 9.67 8.46
C HIS A 21 0.49 11.03 9.00
N THR A 22 0.91 11.89 8.09
CA THR A 22 1.53 13.20 8.33
C THR A 22 1.18 14.15 7.19
N PRO A 23 1.13 15.48 7.41
CA PRO A 23 1.05 16.43 6.30
C PRO A 23 2.25 16.28 5.36
N THR A 24 2.06 16.62 4.08
CA THR A 24 3.13 16.55 3.08
C THR A 24 4.22 17.58 3.37
N PRO A 25 5.48 17.16 3.56
CA PRO A 25 6.59 18.06 3.86
C PRO A 25 7.15 18.70 2.57
N TYR A 26 7.76 19.89 2.69
CA TYR A 26 8.43 20.56 1.57
C TYR A 26 9.80 19.94 1.21
N SER A 27 10.47 19.34 2.20
CA SER A 27 11.79 18.72 1.98
C SER A 27 11.66 17.51 1.04
N PRO A 28 12.36 17.47 -0.10
CA PRO A 28 12.25 16.35 -1.06
C PRO A 28 12.56 14.98 -0.44
N ALA A 29 13.52 14.93 0.49
CA ALA A 29 13.87 13.68 1.17
C ALA A 29 12.72 13.19 2.08
N LEU A 30 12.01 14.10 2.74
CA LEU A 30 10.88 13.76 3.60
C LEU A 30 9.64 13.45 2.75
N GLU A 31 9.44 14.13 1.63
CA GLU A 31 8.35 13.84 0.70
C GLU A 31 8.48 12.41 0.16
N ALA A 32 9.67 12.02 -0.30
CA ALA A 32 9.95 10.66 -0.74
C ALA A 32 9.73 9.60 0.35
N ALA A 33 9.91 9.98 1.62
CA ALA A 33 9.63 9.09 2.75
C ALA A 33 8.11 8.96 3.02
N VAL A 34 7.33 10.01 2.78
CA VAL A 34 5.88 10.06 3.02
C VAL A 34 5.09 9.43 1.86
N VAL A 35 5.49 9.66 0.61
CA VAL A 35 4.74 9.21 -0.58
C VAL A 35 5.00 7.71 -0.86
N PRO A 36 3.97 6.91 -1.22
CA PRO A 36 4.18 5.56 -1.71
C PRO A 36 5.04 5.56 -2.98
N ASN A 37 6.02 4.67 -3.05
CA ASN A 37 6.91 4.55 -4.20
C ASN A 37 6.84 3.13 -4.82
N PRO A 38 7.31 2.96 -6.06
CA PRO A 38 7.25 1.67 -6.76
C PRO A 38 7.91 0.53 -5.98
N GLU A 39 9.00 0.79 -5.27
CA GLU A 39 9.74 -0.21 -4.51
C GLU A 39 8.90 -0.74 -3.33
N ARG A 40 8.24 0.15 -2.59
CA ARG A 40 7.33 -0.22 -1.50
C ARG A 40 6.10 -0.96 -2.02
N ILE A 41 5.58 -0.58 -3.19
CA ILE A 41 4.45 -1.28 -3.83
C ILE A 41 4.86 -2.69 -4.22
N ALA A 42 6.00 -2.85 -4.89
CA ALA A 42 6.52 -4.15 -5.28
C ALA A 42 6.80 -5.05 -4.06
N GLN A 43 7.32 -4.48 -2.98
CA GLN A 43 7.52 -5.22 -1.74
C GLN A 43 6.19 -5.70 -1.13
N ALA A 44 5.21 -4.81 -1.02
CA ALA A 44 3.90 -5.17 -0.47
C ALA A 44 3.17 -6.25 -1.29
N ILE A 45 3.34 -6.26 -2.62
CA ILE A 45 2.81 -7.34 -3.47
C ILE A 45 3.51 -8.66 -3.15
N ARG A 46 4.84 -8.66 -3.05
CA ARG A 46 5.61 -9.87 -2.70
C ARG A 46 5.26 -10.40 -1.33
N ASP A 47 5.11 -9.51 -0.34
CA ASP A 47 4.71 -9.88 1.02
C ASP A 47 3.29 -10.47 1.04
N LEU A 48 2.36 -9.90 0.28
CA LEU A 48 0.98 -10.40 0.18
C LEU A 48 0.90 -11.80 -0.44
N VAL A 49 1.76 -12.10 -1.41
CA VAL A 49 1.82 -13.43 -2.06
C VAL A 49 2.49 -14.48 -1.17
N ALA A 50 3.31 -14.05 -0.21
CA ALA A 50 4.06 -14.94 0.68
C ALA A 50 3.34 -15.25 2.02
N GLU A 51 2.21 -14.60 2.29
CA GLU A 51 1.35 -14.79 3.48
C GLU A 51 0.55 -16.10 3.39
#